data_AF-A0A317EFV4-F1
#
_entry.id   AF-A0A317EFV4-F1
#
_cell.length_a   1.000
_cell.length_b   1.000
_cell.length_c   1.000
_cell.angle_alpha   90.00
_cell.angle_beta   90.00
_cell.angle_gamma   90.00
#
_symmetry.space_group_name_H-M   'P 1'
#
loop_
_entity.id
_entity.type
_entity.pdbx_description
1 polymer ?
#
loop_
_entity_poly.entity_id
_entity_poly.type
_entity_poly.pdbx_seq_one_letter_code
_entity_poly.pdbx_strand_id
1 'polypeptide(L)'
;MRNLIIFLVIAILLAGGAAGWWLYARSFPPGSQENVLLTPEKRQALERLRHEDKFKPHDYPPLGYTGIATPEEGAIAQAAVNDAIDAILLFKDESISAESVSDLIGRAMSRVRLLETEDRDRAANYMIEIWYILGFKGATGQFAYGAAFQRPAGYSEPLPPGWKSPTEPRQIDQP
;
A
#
# COMPACT_ATOMS: atom_id res chain seq x y z
N MET A 1 9.71 25.13 43.13
CA MET A 1 9.00 25.69 41.96
C MET A 1 9.62 25.25 40.63
N ARG A 2 10.93 25.45 40.37
CA ARG A 2 11.60 25.03 39.12
C ARG A 2 11.33 23.57 38.70
N ASN A 3 11.51 22.62 39.62
CA ASN A 3 11.30 21.19 39.31
C ASN A 3 9.83 20.89 38.97
N LEU A 4 8.88 21.56 39.63
CA LEU A 4 7.45 21.40 39.38
C LEU A 4 7.06 21.92 37.99
N ILE A 5 7.64 23.03 37.55
CA ILE A 5 7.48 23.55 36.18
C ILE A 5 8.03 22.56 35.15
N ILE A 6 9.23 22.00 35.39
CA ILE A 6 9.84 21.01 34.50
C ILE A 6 8.97 19.76 34.36
N PHE A 7 8.48 19.21 35.48
CA PHE A 7 7.57 18.05 35.43
C PHE A 7 6.28 18.35 34.68
N LEU A 8 5.72 19.56 34.85
CA LEU A 8 4.49 19.97 34.18
C LEU A 8 4.69 20.12 32.67
N VAL A 9 5.83 20.66 32.23
CA VAL A 9 6.20 20.73 30.80
C VAL A 9 6.39 19.34 30.20
N ILE A 10 7.09 18.43 30.89
CA ILE A 10 7.28 17.04 30.40
C ILE A 10 5.94 16.32 30.31
N ALA A 11 5.06 16.47 31.30
CA ALA A 11 3.73 15.86 31.29
C ALA A 11 2.88 16.37 30.12
N ILE A 12 2.93 17.67 29.81
CA ILE A 12 2.24 18.25 28.65
C ILE A 12 2.80 17.70 27.34
N LEU A 13 4.12 17.58 27.20
CA LEU A 13 4.75 17.03 26.00
C LEU A 13 4.39 15.56 25.78
N LEU A 14 4.40 14.75 26.84
CA LEU A 14 4.00 13.34 26.77
C LEU A 14 2.51 13.19 26.45
N ALA A 15 1.65 13.99 27.10
CA ALA A 15 0.21 13.97 26.84
C ALA A 15 -0.11 14.42 25.41
N GLY A 16 0.56 15.47 24.92
CA GLY A 16 0.44 15.94 23.54
C GLY A 16 0.92 14.89 22.53
N GLY A 17 2.06 14.24 22.79
CA GLY A 17 2.58 13.17 21.95
C GLY A 17 1.65 11.94 21.90
N ALA A 18 1.10 11.53 23.04
CA ALA A 18 0.15 10.42 23.12
C ALA A 18 -1.17 10.73 22.41
N ALA A 19 -1.71 11.95 22.59
CA ALA A 19 -2.91 12.39 21.88
C ALA A 19 -2.70 12.46 20.36
N GLY A 20 -1.55 12.99 19.92
CA GLY A 20 -1.16 13.02 18.52
C GLY A 20 -1.05 11.62 17.91
N TRP A 21 -0.38 10.69 18.60
CA TRP A 21 -0.28 9.29 18.18
C TRP A 21 -1.64 8.61 18.08
N TRP A 22 -2.52 8.84 19.05
CA TRP A 22 -3.86 8.25 19.07
C TRP A 22 -4.74 8.76 17.93
N LEU A 23 -4.68 10.06 17.62
CA LEU A 23 -5.38 10.64 16.48
C LEU A 23 -4.84 10.10 15.16
N TYR A 24 -3.53 9.97 15.03
CA TYR A 24 -2.87 9.38 13.86
C TYR A 24 -3.26 7.90 13.66
N ALA A 25 -3.21 7.10 14.72
CA ALA A 25 -3.59 5.68 14.66
C ALA A 25 -5.06 5.48 14.25
N ARG A 26 -5.95 6.41 14.61
CA ARG A 26 -7.36 6.39 14.20
C ARG A 26 -7.59 6.66 12.71
N SER A 27 -6.63 7.24 12.01
CA SER A 27 -6.74 7.49 10.56
C SER A 27 -6.62 6.22 9.73
N PHE A 28 -6.12 5.13 10.33
CA PHE A 28 -5.97 3.84 9.69
C PHE A 28 -7.11 2.92 10.12
N PRO A 29 -7.84 2.31 9.18
CA PRO A 29 -8.78 1.26 9.54
C PRO A 29 -8.12 0.05 10.18
N PRO A 30 -8.87 -0.72 10.97
CA PRO A 30 -8.43 -2.06 11.32
C PRO A 30 -8.22 -2.87 10.04
N GLY A 31 -7.07 -3.55 9.96
CA GLY A 31 -6.76 -4.45 8.85
C GLY A 31 -7.75 -5.60 8.76
N SER A 32 -8.03 -6.05 7.54
CA SER A 32 -8.92 -7.18 7.28
C SER A 32 -8.36 -8.48 7.86
N GLN A 33 -9.27 -9.35 8.25
CA GLN A 33 -9.00 -10.71 8.73
C GLN A 33 -9.41 -11.77 7.68
N GLU A 34 -9.63 -11.33 6.45
CA GLU A 34 -10.02 -12.19 5.35
C GLU A 34 -8.94 -13.21 5.00
N ASN A 35 -9.40 -14.33 4.45
CA ASN A 35 -8.57 -15.38 3.89
C ASN A 35 -9.00 -15.58 2.44
N VAL A 36 -8.04 -15.62 1.53
CA VAL A 36 -8.30 -15.83 0.09
C VAL A 36 -7.45 -16.96 -0.43
N LEU A 37 -7.95 -17.68 -1.42
CA LEU A 37 -7.15 -18.66 -2.16
C LEU A 37 -6.27 -17.96 -3.17
N LEU A 38 -4.98 -18.30 -3.19
CA LEU A 38 -4.04 -17.89 -4.23
C LEU A 38 -4.17 -18.84 -5.44
N THR A 39 -5.16 -18.56 -6.28
CA THR A 39 -5.44 -19.37 -7.48
C THR A 39 -4.39 -19.16 -8.58
N PRO A 40 -4.27 -20.08 -9.55
CA PRO A 40 -3.35 -19.93 -10.68
C PRO A 40 -3.53 -18.61 -11.44
N GLU A 41 -4.76 -18.14 -11.61
CA GLU A 41 -5.07 -16.88 -12.30
C GLU A 41 -4.51 -15.67 -11.53
N LYS A 42 -4.63 -15.69 -10.20
CA LYS A 42 -4.07 -14.64 -9.34
C LYS A 42 -2.55 -14.66 -9.35
N ARG A 43 -1.93 -15.84 -9.31
CA ARG A 43 -0.47 -15.99 -9.47
C ARG A 43 -0.01 -15.41 -10.80
N GLN A 44 -0.67 -15.78 -11.90
CA GLN A 44 -0.33 -15.27 -13.22
C GLN A 44 -0.51 -13.74 -13.32
N ALA A 45 -1.54 -13.18 -12.67
CA ALA A 45 -1.70 -11.72 -12.60
C ALA A 45 -0.56 -11.05 -11.81
N LEU A 46 -0.16 -11.62 -10.67
CA LEU A 46 0.99 -11.14 -9.89
C LEU A 46 2.31 -11.28 -10.65
N GLU A 47 2.53 -12.36 -11.38
CA GLU A 47 3.71 -12.55 -12.23
C GLU A 47 3.77 -11.51 -13.36
N ARG A 48 2.65 -11.24 -14.02
CA ARG A 48 2.59 -10.14 -15.01
C ARG A 48 2.91 -8.80 -14.36
N LEU A 49 2.31 -8.52 -13.20
CA LEU A 49 2.59 -7.30 -12.45
C LEU A 49 4.07 -7.20 -12.07
N ARG A 50 4.71 -8.31 -11.67
CA ARG A 50 6.13 -8.39 -11.33
C ARG A 50 7.04 -8.00 -12.50
N HIS A 51 6.68 -8.42 -13.72
CA HIS A 51 7.46 -8.16 -14.93
C HIS A 51 7.21 -6.78 -15.55
N GLU A 52 6.19 -6.05 -15.10
CA GLU A 52 5.96 -4.68 -15.54
C GLU A 52 7.16 -3.78 -15.23
N ASP A 53 7.45 -2.88 -16.18
CA ASP A 53 8.40 -1.79 -16.03
C ASP A 53 7.79 -0.67 -15.18
N LYS A 54 7.97 -0.80 -13.87
CA LYS A 54 7.33 0.06 -12.88
C LYS A 54 7.99 1.43 -12.87
N PHE A 55 7.23 2.42 -12.39
CA PHE A 55 7.72 3.78 -12.20
C PHE A 55 8.17 4.51 -13.48
N LYS A 56 7.74 4.03 -14.66
CA LYS A 56 7.75 4.82 -15.89
C LYS A 56 6.67 5.90 -15.87
N PRO A 57 6.88 7.02 -16.58
CA PRO A 57 5.86 8.02 -16.76
C PRO A 57 4.60 7.41 -17.40
N HIS A 58 3.43 7.80 -16.92
CA HIS A 58 2.17 7.34 -17.50
C HIS A 58 1.07 8.39 -17.34
N ASP A 59 0.14 8.41 -18.28
CA ASP A 59 -1.08 9.23 -18.20
C ASP A 59 -2.26 8.36 -17.73
N TYR A 60 -2.31 8.11 -16.41
CA TYR A 60 -3.51 7.52 -15.80
C TYR A 60 -4.22 8.58 -14.94
N PRO A 61 -5.52 8.82 -15.14
CA PRO A 61 -6.28 9.77 -14.33
C PRO A 61 -6.38 9.30 -12.86
N PRO A 62 -6.52 10.24 -11.88
CA PRO A 62 -6.80 11.67 -12.07
C PRO A 62 -5.56 12.57 -12.23
N LEU A 63 -4.38 12.11 -11.82
CA LEU A 63 -3.11 12.81 -11.99
C LEU A 63 -2.13 11.78 -12.58
N GLY A 64 -1.60 12.06 -13.77
CA GLY A 64 -0.55 11.25 -14.36
C GLY A 64 0.66 11.16 -13.45
N TYR A 65 1.52 10.17 -13.69
CA TYR A 65 2.77 10.00 -12.97
C TYR A 65 3.91 10.40 -13.89
N THR A 66 4.79 11.29 -13.44
CA THR A 66 5.88 11.84 -14.27
C THR A 66 7.08 10.92 -14.41
N GLY A 67 7.11 9.82 -13.64
CA GLY A 67 8.23 8.90 -13.59
C GLY A 67 9.19 9.22 -12.46
N ILE A 68 9.92 8.20 -12.00
CA ILE A 68 10.88 8.36 -10.92
C ILE A 68 12.08 9.18 -11.38
N ALA A 69 12.57 10.07 -10.51
CA ALA A 69 13.57 11.07 -10.86
C ALA A 69 14.95 10.47 -11.17
N THR A 70 15.33 9.40 -10.46
CA THR A 70 16.65 8.79 -10.59
C THR A 70 16.58 7.27 -10.79
N PRO A 71 17.53 6.65 -11.53
CA PRO A 71 17.60 5.19 -11.66
C PRO A 71 17.76 4.46 -10.32
N GLU A 72 18.48 5.04 -9.37
CA GLU A 72 18.73 4.46 -8.05
C GLU A 72 17.43 4.36 -7.23
N GLU A 73 16.65 5.43 -7.21
CA GLU A 73 15.33 5.44 -6.55
C GLU A 73 14.36 4.51 -7.27
N GLY A 74 14.42 4.47 -8.62
CA GLY A 74 13.71 3.49 -9.45
C GLY A 74 13.96 2.05 -9.03
N ALA A 75 15.23 1.69 -8.85
CA ALA A 75 15.61 0.35 -8.41
C ALA A 75 15.07 0.04 -6.99
N ILE A 76 15.11 1.01 -6.06
CA ILE A 76 14.57 0.85 -4.70
C ILE A 76 13.05 0.62 -4.74
N ALA A 77 12.32 1.46 -5.48
CA ALA A 77 10.87 1.42 -5.57
C ALA A 77 10.39 0.14 -6.27
N GLN A 78 11.02 -0.23 -7.39
CA GLN A 78 10.71 -1.47 -8.10
C GLN A 78 11.02 -2.70 -7.26
N ALA A 79 12.15 -2.74 -6.56
CA ALA A 79 12.48 -3.84 -5.66
C ALA A 79 11.48 -3.94 -4.50
N ALA A 80 11.02 -2.82 -3.93
CA ALA A 80 10.02 -2.86 -2.87
C ALA A 80 8.70 -3.53 -3.31
N VAL A 81 8.22 -3.22 -4.52
CA VAL A 81 7.02 -3.86 -5.09
C VAL A 81 7.28 -5.33 -5.44
N ASN A 82 8.38 -5.61 -6.15
CA ASN A 82 8.68 -6.96 -6.62
C ASN A 82 8.95 -7.93 -5.47
N ASP A 83 9.64 -7.50 -4.42
CA ASP A 83 9.92 -8.35 -3.26
C ASP A 83 8.64 -8.69 -2.48
N ALA A 84 7.65 -7.78 -2.46
CA ALA A 84 6.33 -8.07 -1.89
C ALA A 84 5.59 -9.13 -2.72
N ILE A 85 5.61 -8.98 -4.05
CA ILE A 85 5.03 -9.98 -4.97
C ILE A 85 5.72 -11.34 -4.81
N ASP A 86 7.05 -11.37 -4.79
CA ASP A 86 7.83 -12.59 -4.68
C ASP A 86 7.53 -13.32 -3.37
N ALA A 87 7.43 -12.59 -2.25
CA ALA A 87 7.03 -13.16 -0.97
C ALA A 87 5.61 -13.76 -0.98
N ILE A 88 4.66 -13.15 -1.70
CA ILE A 88 3.29 -13.68 -1.85
C ILE A 88 3.30 -14.94 -2.74
N LEU A 89 4.09 -14.95 -3.81
CA LEU A 89 4.19 -16.10 -4.71
C LEU A 89 4.84 -17.33 -4.05
N LEU A 90 5.60 -17.16 -2.96
CA LEU A 90 6.16 -18.27 -2.17
C LEU A 90 5.10 -19.08 -1.40
N PHE A 91 3.93 -18.51 -1.13
CA PHE A 91 2.83 -19.28 -0.57
C PHE A 91 2.43 -20.35 -1.59
N LYS A 92 2.40 -21.63 -1.20
CA LYS A 92 1.87 -22.73 -2.04
C LYS A 92 0.35 -22.60 -2.13
N ASP A 93 -0.34 -23.41 -2.94
CA ASP A 93 -1.78 -23.29 -3.29
C ASP A 93 -2.72 -23.40 -2.08
N GLU A 94 -2.60 -22.43 -1.20
CA GLU A 94 -3.08 -22.37 0.15
C GLU A 94 -3.87 -21.08 0.32
N SER A 95 -4.64 -21.06 1.40
CA SER A 95 -5.29 -19.85 1.86
C SER A 95 -4.23 -18.87 2.36
N ILE A 96 -4.18 -17.67 1.79
CA ILE A 96 -3.36 -16.56 2.28
C ILE A 96 -4.22 -15.59 3.08
N SER A 97 -3.71 -15.15 4.24
CA SER A 97 -4.42 -14.20 5.10
C SER A 97 -4.14 -12.76 4.71
N ALA A 98 -5.16 -11.92 4.85
CA ALA A 98 -5.10 -10.47 4.68
C ALA A 98 -4.03 -9.84 5.59
N GLU A 99 -3.90 -10.33 6.83
CA GLU A 99 -2.87 -9.89 7.77
C GLU A 99 -1.46 -10.13 7.23
N SER A 100 -1.17 -11.34 6.74
CA SER A 100 0.16 -11.68 6.20
C SER A 100 0.55 -10.79 5.01
N VAL A 101 -0.43 -10.50 4.14
CA VAL A 101 -0.24 -9.63 2.98
C VAL A 101 -0.11 -8.17 3.39
N SER A 102 -0.90 -7.72 4.37
CA SER A 102 -0.79 -6.37 4.93
C SER A 102 0.60 -6.12 5.53
N ASP A 103 1.15 -7.09 6.25
CA ASP A 103 2.50 -7.02 6.80
C ASP A 103 3.58 -6.92 5.70
N LEU A 104 3.40 -7.66 4.60
CA LEU A 104 4.29 -7.57 3.43
C LEU A 104 4.21 -6.18 2.79
N ILE A 105 3.00 -5.64 2.63
CA ILE A 105 2.78 -4.27 2.13
C ILE A 105 3.44 -3.25 3.06
N GLY A 106 3.25 -3.35 4.37
CA GLY A 106 3.85 -2.44 5.34
C GLY A 106 5.37 -2.43 5.28
N ARG A 107 6.00 -3.61 5.15
CA ARG A 107 7.46 -3.71 4.93
C ARG A 107 7.91 -3.06 3.63
N ALA A 108 7.19 -3.27 2.54
CA ALA A 108 7.51 -2.63 1.27
C ALA A 108 7.37 -1.11 1.34
N MET A 109 6.28 -0.60 1.92
CA MET A 109 6.06 0.84 2.13
C MET A 109 7.13 1.48 3.00
N SER A 110 7.66 0.74 3.99
CA SER A 110 8.76 1.23 4.82
C SER A 110 10.05 1.49 4.04
N ARG A 111 10.30 0.75 2.96
CA ARG A 111 11.49 0.90 2.11
C ARG A 111 11.43 2.13 1.24
N VAL A 112 10.24 2.50 0.79
CA VAL A 112 10.03 3.69 -0.06
C VAL A 112 9.77 4.96 0.75
N ARG A 113 9.76 4.89 2.09
CA ARG A 113 9.37 6.02 2.97
C ARG A 113 10.16 7.31 2.72
N LEU A 114 11.40 7.21 2.22
CA LEU A 114 12.29 8.35 1.97
C LEU A 114 12.25 8.86 0.53
N LEU A 115 11.53 8.19 -0.37
CA LEU A 115 11.35 8.65 -1.75
C LEU A 115 10.44 9.87 -1.80
N GLU A 116 10.38 10.50 -2.97
CA GLU A 116 9.46 11.60 -3.23
C GLU A 116 8.00 11.16 -3.03
N THR A 117 7.14 12.11 -2.69
CA THR A 117 5.73 11.82 -2.39
C THR A 117 5.04 11.11 -3.55
N GLU A 118 5.30 11.55 -4.78
CA GLU A 118 4.74 10.96 -5.98
C GLU A 118 5.14 9.48 -6.16
N ASP A 119 6.40 9.15 -5.85
CA ASP A 119 6.93 7.78 -5.94
C ASP A 119 6.36 6.87 -4.84
N ARG A 120 6.21 7.43 -3.62
CA ARG A 120 5.54 6.73 -2.51
C ARG A 120 4.10 6.42 -2.84
N ASP A 121 3.38 7.38 -3.41
CA ASP A 121 1.99 7.20 -3.83
C ASP A 121 1.89 6.18 -4.96
N ARG A 122 2.82 6.20 -5.93
CA ARG A 122 2.89 5.19 -6.98
C ARG A 122 3.17 3.79 -6.42
N ALA A 123 4.06 3.66 -5.45
CA ALA A 123 4.30 2.39 -4.75
C ALA A 123 3.06 1.92 -3.99
N ALA A 124 2.36 2.81 -3.27
CA ALA A 124 1.11 2.50 -2.58
C ALA A 124 0.03 1.99 -3.55
N ASN A 125 -0.09 2.61 -4.73
CA ASN A 125 -0.99 2.17 -5.78
C ASN A 125 -0.72 0.72 -6.23
N TYR A 126 0.55 0.33 -6.39
CA TYR A 126 0.91 -1.06 -6.67
C TYR A 126 0.55 -2.02 -5.53
N MET A 127 0.72 -1.59 -4.27
CA MET A 127 0.35 -2.41 -3.11
C MET A 127 -1.16 -2.64 -3.03
N ILE A 128 -1.96 -1.62 -3.33
CA ILE A 128 -3.42 -1.74 -3.42
C ILE A 128 -3.79 -2.64 -4.61
N GLU A 129 -3.09 -2.52 -5.74
CA GLU A 129 -3.30 -3.41 -6.89
C GLU A 129 -3.05 -4.89 -6.53
N ILE A 130 -1.97 -5.20 -5.82
CA ILE A 130 -1.70 -6.54 -5.30
C ILE A 130 -2.86 -7.00 -4.40
N TRP A 131 -3.34 -6.15 -3.49
CA TRP A 131 -4.45 -6.45 -2.59
C TRP A 131 -5.74 -6.83 -3.35
N TYR A 132 -6.05 -6.07 -4.39
CA TYR A 132 -7.22 -6.30 -5.25
C TYR A 132 -7.07 -7.54 -6.14
N ILE A 133 -5.88 -7.80 -6.71
CA ILE A 133 -5.59 -9.03 -7.46
C ILE A 133 -5.85 -10.27 -6.59
N LEU A 134 -5.46 -10.19 -5.32
CA LEU A 134 -5.71 -11.27 -4.35
C LEU A 134 -7.20 -11.42 -3.98
N GLY A 135 -8.01 -10.39 -4.21
CA GLY A 135 -9.46 -10.40 -4.00
C GLY A 135 -9.87 -10.06 -2.58
N PHE A 136 -9.02 -9.39 -1.81
CA PHE A 136 -9.37 -8.87 -0.49
C PHE A 136 -10.29 -7.65 -0.61
N LYS A 137 -11.26 -7.57 0.30
CA LYS A 137 -12.32 -6.54 0.31
C LYS A 137 -12.10 -5.52 1.43
N GLY A 138 -11.77 -6.02 2.61
CA GLY A 138 -11.46 -5.23 3.79
C GLY A 138 -10.11 -4.51 3.67
N ALA A 139 -9.81 -3.69 4.66
CA ALA A 139 -8.73 -2.72 4.55
C ALA A 139 -7.38 -3.40 4.75
N THR A 140 -6.35 -2.82 4.14
CA THR A 140 -4.98 -3.23 4.47
C THR A 140 -4.64 -2.85 5.92
N GLY A 141 -5.16 -1.71 6.39
CA GLY A 141 -4.72 -1.06 7.62
C GLY A 141 -3.39 -0.32 7.48
N GLN A 142 -2.79 -0.32 6.28
CA GLN A 142 -1.53 0.36 5.96
C GLN A 142 -1.76 1.73 5.32
N PHE A 143 -2.96 1.98 4.81
CA PHE A 143 -3.33 3.23 4.13
C PHE A 143 -4.38 3.99 4.93
N ALA A 144 -4.16 5.30 5.06
CA ALA A 144 -5.09 6.19 5.75
C ALA A 144 -6.30 6.52 4.85
N TYR A 145 -7.45 6.76 5.49
CA TYR A 145 -8.65 7.18 4.76
C TYR A 145 -8.55 8.63 4.26
N GLY A 146 -8.69 8.83 2.94
CA GLY A 146 -8.77 10.14 2.28
C GLY A 146 -10.07 10.36 1.50
N ALA A 147 -10.42 11.62 1.24
CA ALA A 147 -11.71 12.05 0.66
C ALA A 147 -11.74 12.13 -0.88
N ALA A 148 -10.62 11.89 -1.57
CA ALA A 148 -10.50 12.18 -3.01
C ALA A 148 -10.81 10.99 -3.94
N PHE A 149 -11.04 9.78 -3.41
CA PHE A 149 -11.24 8.58 -4.21
C PHE A 149 -12.53 7.85 -3.82
N GLN A 150 -13.39 7.59 -4.79
CA GLN A 150 -14.60 6.80 -4.57
C GLN A 150 -14.20 5.35 -4.27
N ARG A 151 -14.72 4.83 -3.15
CA ARG A 151 -14.54 3.43 -2.77
C ARG A 151 -15.62 2.60 -3.45
N PRO A 152 -15.27 1.55 -4.18
CA PRO A 152 -16.26 0.66 -4.76
C PRO A 152 -16.99 -0.11 -3.65
N ALA A 153 -18.25 -0.46 -3.89
CA ALA A 153 -19.08 -1.13 -2.90
C ALA A 153 -18.46 -2.47 -2.47
N GLY A 154 -18.42 -2.70 -1.16
CA GLY A 154 -17.83 -3.91 -0.59
C GLY A 154 -16.31 -3.89 -0.54
N TYR A 155 -15.63 -2.79 -0.89
CA TYR A 155 -14.20 -2.62 -0.71
C TYR A 155 -13.90 -1.39 0.14
N SER A 156 -12.80 -1.46 0.87
CA SER A 156 -12.39 -0.45 1.85
C SER A 156 -11.27 0.47 1.35
N GLU A 157 -10.55 0.05 0.32
CA GLU A 157 -9.50 0.79 -0.36
C GLU A 157 -10.03 1.39 -1.67
N PRO A 158 -9.46 2.48 -2.19
CA PRO A 158 -9.81 2.98 -3.52
C PRO A 158 -9.40 1.99 -4.62
N LEU A 159 -9.97 2.15 -5.82
CA LEU A 159 -9.47 1.42 -6.98
C LEU A 159 -8.04 1.87 -7.31
N PRO A 160 -7.12 0.94 -7.62
CA PRO A 160 -5.83 1.30 -8.17
C PRO A 160 -5.99 2.07 -9.50
N PRO A 161 -5.04 2.95 -9.86
CA PRO A 161 -5.06 3.65 -11.14
C PRO A 161 -5.23 2.68 -12.32
N GLY A 162 -6.09 3.05 -13.28
CA GLY A 162 -6.36 2.25 -14.49
C GLY A 162 -7.37 1.10 -14.29
N TRP A 163 -7.79 0.79 -13.07
CA TRP A 163 -8.85 -0.20 -12.83
C TRP A 163 -10.22 0.40 -13.10
N LYS A 164 -11.09 -0.35 -13.80
CA LYS A 164 -12.47 0.07 -14.08
C LYS A 164 -13.46 -0.36 -13.01
N SER A 165 -13.20 -1.50 -12.37
CA SER A 165 -14.00 -2.06 -11.29
C SER A 165 -13.14 -2.97 -10.41
N PRO A 166 -13.58 -3.34 -9.20
CA PRO A 166 -12.80 -4.22 -8.31
C PRO A 166 -12.46 -5.60 -8.86
N THR A 167 -13.17 -6.03 -9.89
CA THR A 167 -13.03 -7.34 -10.52
C THR A 167 -12.45 -7.25 -11.93
N GLU A 168 -12.21 -6.03 -12.43
CA GLU A 168 -11.67 -5.79 -13.76
C GLU A 168 -10.30 -5.11 -13.60
N PRO A 169 -9.22 -5.90 -13.50
CA PRO A 169 -7.87 -5.35 -13.38
C PRO A 169 -7.54 -4.51 -14.60
N ARG A 170 -6.67 -3.52 -14.43
CA ARG A 170 -6.13 -2.78 -15.58
C ARG A 170 -5.38 -3.74 -16.51
N GLN A 171 -5.26 -3.34 -17.77
CA GLN A 171 -4.34 -4.03 -18.67
C GLN A 171 -2.91 -3.76 -18.20
N ILE A 172 -2.17 -4.85 -17.96
CA ILE A 172 -0.74 -4.84 -17.70
C ILE A 172 -0.12 -5.33 -19.01
N ASP A 173 0.64 -4.45 -19.67
CA ASP A 173 1.29 -4.77 -20.95
C ASP A 173 2.14 -6.05 -20.79
N GLN A 174 2.11 -6.89 -21.82
CA GLN A 174 3.03 -8.03 -21.87
C GLN A 174 4.44 -7.49 -22.22
N PRO A 175 5.50 -8.01 -21.57
CA PRO A 175 6.87 -7.68 -21.95
C PRO A 175 7.18 -8.07 -23.40
#